data_AF-A0A7S2P9V3-F1
#
_entry.id   AF-A0A7S2P9V3-F1
#
_cell.length_a   1.000
_cell.length_b   1.000
_cell.length_c   1.000
_cell.angle_alpha   90.00
_cell.angle_beta   90.00
_cell.angle_gamma   90.00
#
_symmetry.space_group_name_H-M   'P 1'
#
loop_
_entity.id
_entity.type
_entity.pdbx_description
1 polymer ?
#
loop_
_entity_poly.entity_id
_entity_poly.type
_entity_poly.pdbx_seq_one_letter_code
_entity_poly.pdbx_strand_id
1 'polypeptide(L)'
;EHRRPARDDCMLLSRRQASSTSGSRQMYDKRTLRRRNRESFRSAIQDWRAQAGSPGGKPRRSHGGCQVYVRCRPAFEKELQQGEFEALTVHEEWGEVVLHSCLFHADLVRMYVHHIGFCFPQVFDAHASNEAVYHECGAPLVAHALSGQLGTLFMFGQTGSGKTYTMYAMMELAARAIFAAPG
;
A
#
# COMPACT_ATOMS: atom_id res chain seq x y z
N GLU A 1 -0.62 -10.90 29.39
CA GLU A 1 0.09 -11.33 28.16
C GLU A 1 -0.66 -10.80 26.95
N HIS A 2 -0.15 -9.76 26.29
CA HIS A 2 -0.77 -9.19 25.08
C HIS A 2 -0.44 -10.10 23.90
N ARG A 3 -1.44 -10.85 23.41
CA ARG A 3 -1.36 -11.71 22.23
C ARG A 3 -1.12 -10.81 21.01
N ARG A 4 0.01 -11.01 20.31
CA ARG A 4 0.35 -10.23 19.10
C ARG A 4 -0.61 -10.59 17.97
N PRO A 5 -1.07 -9.62 17.15
CA PRO A 5 -1.87 -9.93 15.98
C PRO A 5 -1.05 -10.76 14.99
N ALA A 6 -1.61 -11.86 14.51
CA ALA A 6 -0.99 -12.71 13.51
C ALA A 6 -0.90 -11.97 12.15
N ARG A 7 -0.05 -12.46 11.23
CA ARG A 7 0.08 -11.90 9.87
C ARG A 7 -1.22 -11.94 9.07
N ASP A 8 -2.12 -12.85 9.45
CA ASP A 8 -3.50 -12.96 8.98
C ASP A 8 -4.40 -12.87 10.22
N ASP A 9 -4.67 -11.66 10.69
CA ASP A 9 -5.56 -11.41 11.83
C ASP A 9 -6.90 -10.82 11.37
N CYS A 10 -7.97 -11.24 12.03
CA CYS A 10 -9.34 -10.88 11.71
C CYS A 10 -9.98 -10.22 12.93
N MET A 11 -10.18 -8.91 12.88
CA MET A 11 -10.75 -8.14 13.97
C MET A 11 -12.23 -7.85 13.71
N LEU A 12 -13.12 -8.46 14.52
CA LEU A 12 -14.55 -8.17 14.52
C LEU A 12 -14.82 -6.77 15.08
N LEU A 13 -15.67 -6.00 14.40
CA LEU A 13 -16.06 -4.67 14.85
C LEU A 13 -17.33 -4.74 15.69
N SER A 14 -17.28 -4.28 16.94
CA SER A 14 -18.47 -4.14 17.79
C SER A 14 -19.29 -2.94 17.33
N ARG A 15 -20.57 -3.15 17.04
CA ARG A 15 -21.50 -2.08 16.64
C ARG A 15 -21.90 -1.24 17.86
N ARG A 16 -21.68 0.09 17.85
CA ARG A 16 -22.51 1.00 18.66
C ARG A 16 -23.89 1.05 18.00
N GLN A 17 -24.94 0.86 18.79
CA GLN A 17 -26.32 0.68 18.33
C GLN A 17 -26.70 1.65 17.20
N ALA A 18 -26.94 1.09 16.00
CA ALA A 18 -27.53 1.85 14.90
C ALA A 18 -29.04 1.88 15.13
N SER A 19 -29.59 3.08 15.31
CA SER A 19 -31.03 3.34 15.39
C SER A 19 -31.75 2.72 14.20
N SER A 20 -32.78 1.94 14.48
CA SER A 20 -33.64 1.30 13.47
C SER A 20 -34.47 2.35 12.73
N THR A 21 -33.97 2.86 11.61
CA THR A 21 -34.80 3.60 10.66
C THR A 21 -35.49 2.61 9.74
N SER A 22 -36.83 2.57 9.84
CA SER A 22 -37.73 1.92 8.89
C SER A 22 -37.53 2.52 7.50
N GLY A 23 -36.67 1.90 6.69
CA GLY A 23 -36.36 2.34 5.34
C GLY A 23 -36.38 1.15 4.37
N SER A 24 -36.98 1.36 3.20
CA SER A 24 -36.93 0.49 2.03
C SER A 24 -35.58 -0.25 1.92
N ARG A 25 -35.61 -1.58 1.72
CA ARG A 25 -34.40 -2.42 1.55
C ARG A 25 -33.65 -1.98 0.29
N GLN A 26 -32.81 -0.97 0.41
CA GLN A 26 -31.90 -0.54 -0.66
C GLN A 26 -30.69 -1.48 -0.67
N MET A 27 -30.48 -2.16 -1.79
CA MET A 27 -29.30 -2.98 -2.00
C MET A 27 -28.11 -2.06 -2.30
N TYR A 28 -27.16 -2.01 -1.37
CA TYR A 28 -25.92 -1.25 -1.54
C TYR A 28 -24.81 -2.16 -2.04
N ASP A 29 -23.98 -1.65 -2.94
CA ASP A 29 -22.76 -2.35 -3.34
C ASP A 29 -21.70 -2.32 -2.22
N LYS A 30 -20.70 -3.21 -2.31
CA LYS A 30 -19.65 -3.36 -1.29
C LYS A 30 -18.81 -2.10 -1.07
N ARG A 31 -18.63 -1.23 -2.08
CA ARG A 31 -17.88 0.03 -1.93
C ARG A 31 -18.72 1.03 -1.16
N THR A 32 -20.01 1.17 -1.48
CA THR A 32 -20.93 2.04 -0.76
C THR A 32 -21.05 1.66 0.72
N LEU A 33 -21.14 0.35 1.02
CA LEU A 33 -21.16 -0.14 2.40
C LEU A 33 -19.89 0.21 3.18
N ARG A 34 -18.70 0.09 2.57
CA ARG A 34 -17.43 0.48 3.18
C ARG A 34 -17.38 1.98 3.48
N ARG A 35 -17.80 2.83 2.54
CA ARG A 35 -17.85 4.28 2.74
C ARG A 35 -18.80 4.69 3.86
N ARG A 36 -19.98 4.06 3.95
CA ARG A 36 -20.96 4.35 5.03
C ARG A 36 -20.45 3.96 6.42
N ASN A 37 -19.68 2.88 6.51
CA ASN A 37 -19.11 2.40 7.79
C ASN A 37 -17.63 2.80 7.96
N ARG A 38 -17.17 3.81 7.21
CA ARG A 38 -15.75 4.21 7.14
C ARG A 38 -15.17 4.55 8.51
N GLU A 39 -15.94 5.13 9.41
CA GLU A 39 -15.47 5.53 10.73
C GLU A 39 -15.14 4.32 11.60
N SER A 40 -16.00 3.28 11.57
CA SER A 40 -15.74 2.03 12.28
C SER A 40 -14.50 1.32 11.73
N PHE A 41 -14.35 1.27 10.40
CA PHE A 41 -13.17 0.67 9.78
C PHE A 41 -11.89 1.48 10.06
N ARG A 42 -11.94 2.81 9.96
CA ARG A 42 -10.80 3.69 10.27
C ARG A 42 -10.36 3.55 11.73
N SER A 43 -11.31 3.52 12.67
CA SER A 43 -11.02 3.31 14.09
C SER A 43 -10.29 1.98 14.28
N ALA A 44 -10.81 0.89 13.74
CA ALA A 44 -10.18 -0.41 13.88
C ALA A 44 -8.78 -0.51 13.25
N ILE A 45 -8.59 0.13 12.09
CA ILE A 45 -7.27 0.22 11.46
C ILE A 45 -6.32 1.03 12.34
N GLN A 46 -6.77 2.15 12.92
CA GLN A 46 -5.96 2.96 13.83
C GLN A 46 -5.61 2.20 15.11
N ASP A 47 -6.57 1.48 15.69
CA ASP A 47 -6.36 0.64 16.86
C ASP A 47 -5.34 -0.47 16.56
N TRP A 48 -5.46 -1.12 15.39
CA TRP A 48 -4.47 -2.09 14.93
C TRP A 48 -3.10 -1.45 14.74
N ARG A 49 -2.99 -0.27 14.10
CA ARG A 49 -1.72 0.44 13.89
C ARG A 49 -1.05 0.81 15.23
N ALA A 50 -1.83 1.15 16.25
CA ALA A 50 -1.33 1.48 17.58
C ALA A 50 -0.86 0.23 18.37
N GLN A 51 -1.50 -0.92 18.14
CA GLN A 51 -1.20 -2.19 18.83
C GLN A 51 -0.15 -3.03 18.10
N ALA A 52 -0.03 -2.88 16.78
CA ALA A 52 0.95 -3.55 15.95
C ALA A 52 2.34 -2.97 16.25
N GLY A 53 3.00 -3.51 17.27
CA GLY A 53 4.46 -3.43 17.35
C GLY A 53 5.09 -4.09 16.12
N SER A 54 6.26 -3.58 15.71
CA SER A 54 7.10 -4.04 14.60
C SER A 54 6.71 -5.42 14.03
N PRO A 55 6.07 -5.47 12.84
CA PRO A 55 5.62 -6.72 12.28
C PRO A 55 6.83 -7.57 11.88
N GLY A 56 6.85 -8.85 12.26
CA GLY A 56 8.00 -9.74 12.09
C GLY A 56 8.33 -10.14 10.65
N GLY A 57 7.92 -9.37 9.64
CA GLY A 57 8.32 -9.52 8.24
C GLY A 57 9.79 -9.17 8.07
N LYS A 58 10.67 -10.15 7.86
CA LYS A 58 12.02 -9.81 7.36
C LYS A 58 11.90 -9.44 5.88
N PRO A 59 12.60 -8.39 5.40
CA PRO A 59 12.64 -8.06 3.98
C PRO A 59 13.00 -9.32 3.18
N ARG A 60 12.23 -9.62 2.13
CA ARG A 60 12.55 -10.78 1.29
C ARG A 60 13.85 -10.47 0.56
N ARG A 61 14.82 -11.38 0.64
CA ARG A 61 16.02 -11.26 -0.20
C ARG A 61 15.61 -11.30 -1.67
N SER A 62 16.22 -10.42 -2.46
CA SER A 62 16.11 -10.48 -3.91
C SER A 62 16.75 -11.79 -4.38
N HIS A 63 16.04 -12.59 -5.18
CA HIS A 63 16.53 -13.86 -5.71
C HIS A 63 16.66 -13.74 -7.24
N GLY A 64 17.90 -13.76 -7.74
CA GLY A 64 18.19 -13.68 -9.18
C GLY A 64 18.25 -12.25 -9.74
N GLY A 65 18.35 -12.12 -11.07
CA GLY A 65 18.47 -10.85 -11.79
C GLY A 65 17.18 -10.03 -11.91
N CYS A 66 16.12 -10.38 -11.17
CA CYS A 66 14.83 -9.69 -11.19
C CYS A 66 14.51 -9.16 -9.78
N GLN A 67 14.33 -7.84 -9.66
CA GLN A 67 14.01 -7.18 -8.41
C GLN A 67 12.58 -6.64 -8.46
N VAL A 68 11.82 -6.83 -7.37
CA VAL A 68 10.43 -6.38 -7.27
C VAL A 68 10.32 -5.35 -6.16
N TYR A 69 9.80 -4.18 -6.53
CA TYR A 69 9.61 -3.05 -5.64
C TYR A 69 8.12 -2.69 -5.59
N VAL A 70 7.66 -2.16 -4.45
CA VAL A 70 6.29 -1.64 -4.31
C VAL A 70 6.34 -0.19 -3.91
N ARG A 71 5.57 0.67 -4.61
CA ARG A 71 5.39 2.07 -4.24
C ARG A 71 3.91 2.35 -3.98
N CYS A 72 3.61 2.82 -2.78
CA CYS A 72 2.28 3.27 -2.40
C CYS A 72 2.18 4.78 -2.65
N ARG A 73 1.15 5.24 -3.36
CA ARG A 73 0.90 6.68 -3.51
C ARG A 73 0.07 7.22 -2.35
N PRO A 74 0.17 8.52 -2.02
CA PRO A 74 -0.78 9.15 -1.13
C PRO A 74 -2.20 9.08 -1.71
N ALA A 75 -3.19 9.10 -0.82
CA ALA A 75 -4.58 9.31 -1.20
C ALA A 75 -4.74 10.73 -1.77
N PHE A 76 -5.51 10.89 -2.85
CA PHE A 76 -5.83 12.20 -3.39
C PHE A 76 -6.93 12.86 -2.58
N GLU A 77 -6.89 14.19 -2.46
CA GLU A 77 -7.93 14.96 -1.75
C GLU A 77 -9.34 14.65 -2.25
N LYS A 78 -9.51 14.51 -3.57
CA LYS A 78 -10.79 14.13 -4.18
C LYS A 78 -11.30 12.76 -3.69
N GLU A 79 -10.41 11.80 -3.45
CA GLU A 79 -10.78 10.48 -2.91
C GLU A 79 -11.26 10.61 -1.46
N LEU A 80 -10.55 11.41 -0.66
CA LEU A 80 -10.91 11.69 0.73
C LEU A 80 -12.25 12.42 0.83
N GLN A 81 -12.49 13.42 -0.03
CA GLN A 81 -13.75 14.16 -0.13
C GLN A 81 -14.92 13.23 -0.53
N GLN A 82 -14.65 12.22 -1.36
CA GLN A 82 -15.63 11.19 -1.72
C GLN A 82 -15.84 10.12 -0.64
N GLY A 83 -15.19 10.28 0.51
CA GLY A 83 -15.31 9.40 1.66
C GLY A 83 -14.51 8.12 1.59
N GLU A 84 -13.53 8.04 0.68
CA GLU A 84 -12.49 7.01 0.75
C GLU A 84 -11.56 7.26 1.94
N PHE A 85 -10.88 6.21 2.35
CA PHE A 85 -9.90 6.24 3.43
C PHE A 85 -8.74 5.31 3.11
N GLU A 86 -7.61 5.56 3.74
CA GLU A 86 -6.42 4.75 3.57
C GLU A 86 -6.62 3.36 4.19
N ALA A 87 -6.43 2.32 3.38
CA ALA A 87 -6.57 0.92 3.78
C ALA A 87 -5.24 0.15 3.67
N LEU A 88 -4.12 0.86 3.51
CA LEU A 88 -2.78 0.28 3.50
C LEU A 88 -1.99 0.81 4.70
N THR A 89 -1.10 -0.01 5.23
CA THR A 89 -0.02 0.43 6.13
C THR A 89 1.29 -0.06 5.53
N VAL A 90 2.27 0.83 5.42
CA VAL A 90 3.58 0.53 4.82
C VAL A 90 4.64 0.57 5.91
N HIS A 91 5.48 -0.45 5.96
CA HIS A 91 6.60 -0.58 6.86
C HIS A 91 7.88 -0.72 6.03
N GLU A 92 8.49 0.41 5.65
CA GLU A 92 9.67 0.45 4.77
C GLU A 92 10.84 -0.35 5.36
N GLU A 93 11.13 -0.17 6.65
CA GLU A 93 12.21 -0.88 7.36
C GLU A 93 12.12 -2.41 7.27
N TRP A 94 10.91 -2.94 7.08
CA TRP A 94 10.57 -4.36 7.08
C TRP A 94 10.31 -4.88 5.66
N GLY A 95 10.28 -3.98 4.67
CA GLY A 95 9.87 -4.30 3.31
C GLY A 95 8.43 -4.80 3.24
N GLU A 96 7.52 -4.34 4.11
CA GLU A 96 6.17 -4.90 4.22
C GLU A 96 5.07 -3.88 3.91
N VAL A 97 4.06 -4.33 3.14
CA VAL A 97 2.79 -3.62 2.94
C VAL A 97 1.67 -4.46 3.53
N VAL A 98 0.90 -3.87 4.44
CA VAL A 98 -0.28 -4.50 5.05
C VAL A 98 -1.54 -3.94 4.42
N LEU A 99 -2.35 -4.83 3.85
CA LEU A 99 -3.68 -4.53 3.34
C LEU A 99 -4.73 -4.74 4.43
N HIS A 100 -5.50 -3.71 4.73
CA HIS A 100 -6.63 -3.75 5.65
C HIS A 100 -7.94 -4.00 4.88
N SER A 101 -8.24 -5.27 4.64
CA SER A 101 -9.45 -5.67 3.91
C SER A 101 -10.68 -5.46 4.79
N CYS A 102 -11.41 -4.38 4.51
CA CYS A 102 -12.63 -3.99 5.22
C CYS A 102 -13.83 -4.81 4.68
N LEU A 103 -14.24 -5.84 5.42
CA LEU A 103 -15.17 -6.86 4.95
C LEU A 103 -16.43 -6.92 5.82
N PHE A 104 -17.43 -7.61 5.27
CA PHE A 104 -18.69 -7.91 5.92
C PHE A 104 -18.89 -9.42 5.91
N HIS A 105 -19.53 -9.96 6.95
CA HIS A 105 -20.07 -11.31 6.90
C HIS A 105 -21.19 -11.41 5.84
N ALA A 106 -21.61 -12.65 5.53
CA ALA A 106 -22.68 -12.90 4.56
C ALA A 106 -24.01 -12.22 4.95
N ASP A 107 -24.21 -11.91 6.23
CA ASP A 107 -25.37 -11.17 6.74
C ASP A 107 -25.35 -9.67 6.40
N LEU A 108 -24.23 -9.14 5.89
CA LEU A 108 -23.98 -7.72 5.59
C LEU A 108 -24.14 -6.77 6.79
N VAL A 109 -24.21 -7.31 8.02
CA VAL A 109 -24.38 -6.54 9.26
C VAL A 109 -23.11 -6.57 10.08
N ARG A 110 -22.49 -7.74 10.23
CA ARG A 110 -21.27 -7.89 11.02
C ARG A 110 -20.07 -7.51 10.17
N MET A 111 -19.26 -6.59 10.68
CA MET A 111 -18.08 -6.05 9.99
C MET A 111 -16.83 -6.58 10.64
N TYR A 112 -15.79 -6.78 9.83
CA TYR A 112 -14.46 -7.12 10.32
C TYR A 112 -13.39 -6.55 9.40
N VAL A 113 -12.19 -6.38 9.94
CA VAL A 113 -10.99 -6.05 9.17
C VAL A 113 -10.11 -7.29 9.13
N HIS A 114 -9.77 -7.74 7.92
CA HIS A 114 -8.77 -8.78 7.72
C HIS A 114 -7.45 -8.11 7.28
N HIS A 115 -6.42 -8.28 8.10
CA HIS A 115 -5.09 -7.69 7.89
C HIS A 115 -4.22 -8.69 7.14
N ILE A 116 -3.68 -8.32 5.99
CA ILE A 116 -2.88 -9.21 5.13
C ILE A 116 -1.54 -8.55 4.84
N GLY A 117 -0.44 -9.14 5.32
CA GLY A 117 0.92 -8.65 5.10
C GLY A 117 1.56 -9.20 3.83
N PHE A 118 2.20 -8.33 3.04
CA PHE A 118 2.97 -8.68 1.85
C PHE A 118 4.40 -8.15 1.99
N CYS A 119 5.39 -9.06 1.98
CA CYS A 119 6.81 -8.69 2.08
C CYS A 119 7.50 -8.66 0.72
N PHE A 120 8.26 -7.61 0.47
CA PHE A 120 9.07 -7.36 -0.71
C PHE A 120 10.51 -7.03 -0.30
N PRO A 121 11.48 -7.06 -1.24
CA PRO A 121 12.83 -6.57 -0.99
C PRO A 121 12.87 -5.11 -0.52
N GLN A 122 12.02 -4.27 -1.10
CA GLN A 122 11.91 -2.86 -0.73
C GLN A 122 10.51 -2.33 -1.07
N VAL A 123 10.00 -1.49 -0.18
CA VAL A 123 8.68 -0.85 -0.31
C VAL A 123 8.82 0.64 -0.02
N PHE A 124 8.06 1.46 -0.74
CA PHE A 124 8.08 2.91 -0.64
C PHE A 124 6.69 3.38 -0.22
N ASP A 125 6.63 4.17 0.83
CA ASP A 125 5.40 4.73 1.35
C ASP A 125 4.92 5.95 0.53
N ALA A 126 3.85 6.58 1.02
CA ALA A 126 3.22 7.73 0.37
C ALA A 126 4.09 9.00 0.37
N HIS A 127 5.15 9.05 1.18
CA HIS A 127 6.05 10.18 1.34
C HIS A 127 7.37 9.99 0.58
N ALA A 128 7.65 8.79 0.08
CA ALA A 128 8.83 8.49 -0.72
C ALA A 128 8.94 9.35 -1.98
N SER A 129 10.07 10.07 -2.09
CA SER A 129 10.37 10.95 -3.23
C SER A 129 10.75 10.14 -4.48
N ASN A 130 10.70 10.81 -5.64
CA ASN A 130 11.13 10.17 -6.88
C ASN A 130 12.64 9.88 -6.88
N GLU A 131 13.43 10.72 -6.22
CA GLU A 131 14.87 10.56 -6.06
C GLU A 131 15.20 9.32 -5.22
N ALA A 132 14.48 9.11 -4.12
CA ALA A 132 14.64 7.92 -3.28
C ALA A 132 14.30 6.64 -4.06
N VAL A 133 13.17 6.64 -4.78
CA VAL A 133 12.79 5.51 -5.63
C VAL A 133 13.80 5.27 -6.76
N TYR A 134 14.35 6.34 -7.35
CA TYR A 134 15.35 6.24 -8.41
C TYR A 134 16.67 5.69 -7.89
N HIS A 135 17.13 6.12 -6.72
CA HIS A 135 18.37 5.64 -6.12
C HIS A 135 18.34 4.12 -5.95
N GLU A 136 17.23 3.58 -5.45
CA GLU A 136 17.08 2.15 -5.21
C GLU A 136 16.79 1.35 -6.49
N CYS A 137 15.90 1.85 -7.37
CA CYS A 137 15.42 1.08 -8.52
C CYS A 137 16.20 1.35 -9.81
N GLY A 138 16.50 2.62 -10.07
CA GLY A 138 16.97 3.12 -11.37
C GLY A 138 18.49 3.27 -11.46
N ALA A 139 19.14 3.77 -10.40
CA ALA A 139 20.59 4.00 -10.39
C ALA A 139 21.40 2.72 -10.66
N PRO A 140 21.05 1.54 -10.10
CA PRO A 140 21.74 0.29 -10.45
C PRO A 140 21.64 -0.07 -11.93
N LEU A 141 20.49 0.22 -12.57
CA LEU A 141 20.28 -0.05 -13.99
C LEU A 141 21.10 0.89 -14.87
N VAL A 142 21.25 2.17 -14.47
CA VAL A 142 22.13 3.12 -15.15
C VAL A 142 23.59 2.69 -15.02
N ALA A 143 24.02 2.25 -13.84
CA ALA A 143 25.38 1.72 -13.65
C ALA A 143 25.64 0.50 -14.55
N HIS A 144 24.67 -0.43 -14.65
CA HIS A 144 24.75 -1.55 -15.59
C HIS A 144 24.89 -1.07 -17.04
N ALA A 145 24.06 -0.10 -17.47
CA ALA A 145 24.13 0.45 -18.83
C ALA A 145 25.48 1.09 -19.15
N LEU A 146 26.04 1.88 -18.22
CA LEU A 146 27.36 2.50 -18.37
C LEU A 146 28.49 1.46 -18.41
N SER A 147 28.31 0.30 -17.78
CA SER A 147 29.23 -0.85 -17.88
C SER A 147 29.06 -1.71 -19.13
N GLY A 148 28.17 -1.32 -20.06
CA GLY A 148 27.88 -2.06 -21.28
C GLY A 148 26.90 -3.23 -21.11
N GLN A 149 26.19 -3.31 -19.98
CA GLN A 149 25.17 -4.32 -19.69
C GLN A 149 23.75 -3.79 -19.96
N LEU A 150 22.78 -4.70 -20.09
CA LEU A 150 21.37 -4.34 -20.27
C LEU A 150 20.62 -4.35 -18.94
N GLY A 151 19.82 -3.31 -18.70
CA GLY A 151 18.87 -3.22 -17.59
C GLY A 151 17.48 -2.89 -18.12
N THR A 152 16.43 -3.41 -17.48
CA THR A 152 15.04 -3.12 -17.85
C THR A 152 14.19 -2.87 -16.62
N LEU A 153 13.41 -1.80 -16.65
CA LEU A 153 12.50 -1.42 -15.57
C LEU A 153 11.06 -1.49 -16.08
N PHE A 154 10.22 -2.27 -15.40
CA PHE A 154 8.79 -2.34 -15.66
C PHE A 154 8.02 -1.68 -14.54
N MET A 155 6.89 -1.06 -14.87
CA MET A 155 5.97 -0.48 -13.89
C MET A 155 4.58 -1.09 -14.05
N PHE A 156 4.10 -1.71 -12.99
CA PHE A 156 2.81 -2.38 -12.95
C PHE A 156 1.86 -1.74 -11.94
N GLY A 157 0.56 -1.90 -12.17
CA GLY A 157 -0.49 -1.35 -11.29
C GLY A 157 -1.70 -0.85 -12.06
N GLN A 158 -2.79 -0.58 -11.35
CA GLN A 158 -4.03 -0.06 -11.92
C GLN A 158 -3.91 1.38 -12.45
N THR A 159 -4.87 1.82 -13.26
CA THR A 159 -4.97 3.24 -13.66
C THR A 159 -5.07 4.14 -12.42
N GLY A 160 -4.33 5.26 -12.43
CA GLY A 160 -4.27 6.19 -11.31
C GLY A 160 -3.35 5.76 -10.15
N SER A 161 -2.56 4.69 -10.27
CA SER A 161 -1.62 4.25 -9.22
C SER A 161 -0.27 4.99 -9.23
N GLY A 162 -0.02 5.90 -10.18
CA GLY A 162 1.23 6.66 -10.26
C GLY A 162 2.33 6.05 -11.14
N LYS A 163 2.01 5.05 -11.99
CA LYS A 163 2.98 4.47 -12.96
C LYS A 163 3.63 5.54 -13.84
N THR A 164 2.83 6.32 -14.59
CA THR A 164 3.35 7.35 -15.51
C THR A 164 4.14 8.43 -14.78
N TYR A 165 3.68 8.84 -13.59
CA TYR A 165 4.37 9.79 -12.73
C TYR A 165 5.78 9.29 -12.35
N THR A 166 5.87 8.04 -11.90
CA THR A 166 7.15 7.42 -11.54
C THR A 166 8.03 7.22 -12.76
N MET A 167 7.47 6.74 -13.88
CA MET A 167 8.20 6.49 -15.13
C MET A 167 8.89 7.72 -15.67
N TYR A 168 8.16 8.84 -15.72
CA TYR A 168 8.72 10.10 -16.19
C TYR A 168 9.92 10.52 -15.34
N ALA A 169 9.77 10.48 -14.01
CA ALA A 169 10.86 10.84 -13.10
C ALA A 169 12.06 9.90 -13.20
N MET A 170 11.85 8.60 -13.37
CA MET A 170 12.95 7.65 -13.60
C MET A 170 13.72 7.97 -14.88
N MET A 171 13.02 8.30 -15.97
CA MET A 171 13.64 8.66 -17.25
C MET A 171 14.47 9.94 -17.14
N GLU A 172 13.92 10.97 -16.50
CA GLU A 172 14.61 12.25 -16.30
C GLU A 172 15.86 12.11 -15.44
N LEU A 173 15.74 11.43 -14.31
CA LEU A 173 16.87 11.19 -13.40
C LEU A 173 17.93 10.28 -14.04
N ALA A 174 17.51 9.25 -14.79
CA ALA A 174 18.44 8.38 -15.52
C ALA A 174 19.20 9.14 -16.60
N ALA A 175 18.51 9.94 -17.43
CA ALA A 175 19.15 10.74 -18.46
C ALA A 175 20.19 11.69 -17.84
N ARG A 176 19.81 12.40 -16.76
CA ARG A 176 20.72 13.28 -16.03
C ARG A 176 21.95 12.53 -15.51
N ALA A 177 21.78 11.35 -14.93
CA ALA A 177 22.89 10.56 -14.42
C ALA A 177 23.83 10.06 -15.53
N ILE A 178 23.28 9.60 -16.66
CA ILE A 178 24.06 9.13 -17.80
C ILE A 178 24.93 10.25 -18.38
N PHE A 179 24.37 11.43 -18.60
CA PHE A 179 25.10 12.56 -19.18
C PHE A 179 26.00 13.32 -18.19
N ALA A 180 25.84 13.07 -16.88
CA ALA A 180 26.72 13.63 -15.86
C ALA A 180 27.94 12.75 -15.53
N ALA A 181 27.94 11.48 -15.95
CA ALA A 181 29.07 10.59 -15.73
C ALA A 181 30.27 11.03 -16.58
N PRO A 182 31.48 11.21 -15.98
CA PRO A 182 32.68 11.45 -16.78
C PRO A 182 32.95 10.25 -17.67
N GLY A 183 33.13 10.51 -18.97
CA GLY A 183 33.43 9.50 -19.99
C GLY A 183 34.84 8.93 -19.88
#